data_AF-A0A495MJ57-F1
#
_entry.id   AF-A0A495MJ57-F1
#
_cell.length_a   1.000
_cell.length_b   1.000
_cell.length_c   1.000
_cell.angle_alpha   90.00
_cell.angle_beta   90.00
_cell.angle_gamma   90.00
#
_symmetry.space_group_name_H-M   'P 1'
#
loop_
_entity.id
_entity.type
_entity.pdbx_description
1 polymer ?
#
loop_
_entity_poly.entity_id
_entity_poly.type
_entity_poly.pdbx_seq_one_letter_code
_entity_poly.pdbx_strand_id
1 'polypeptide(L)'
;MNGTLNKVILIGHLGDDVKMHYFEGGNCIGRFPLATNEIYINKQTNEKIASTEWHNLVVRNKAAEICEKYLSKGDKIYVEGRIKSRQWQTEEGITKYTTEIQVTEFTFLTTKKDIDAGKQGSSVDVKSANFDSSSQEEDLQY
;
A
#
# COMPACT_ATOMS: atom_id res chain seq x y z
N MET A 1 18.44 7.91 -31.90
CA MET A 1 17.17 7.67 -31.18
C MET A 1 17.55 7.13 -29.81
N ASN A 2 17.40 7.92 -28.74
CA ASN A 2 17.82 7.52 -27.39
C ASN A 2 16.69 6.68 -26.77
N GLY A 3 16.54 5.43 -27.23
CA GLY A 3 15.45 4.53 -26.84
C GLY A 3 15.78 3.73 -25.59
N THR A 4 15.88 4.39 -24.43
CA THR A 4 15.96 3.67 -23.13
C THR A 4 14.65 3.80 -22.36
N LEU A 5 14.29 2.74 -21.64
CA LEU A 5 13.10 2.68 -20.80
C LEU A 5 13.53 2.48 -19.34
N ASN A 6 13.05 3.36 -18.47
CA ASN A 6 13.15 3.19 -17.02
C ASN A 6 11.74 3.31 -16.46
N LYS A 7 11.15 2.16 -16.11
CA LYS A 7 9.81 2.05 -15.56
C LYS A 7 9.84 1.11 -14.36
N VAL A 8 9.20 1.53 -13.28
CA VAL A 8 8.95 0.76 -12.06
C VAL A 8 7.45 0.66 -11.90
N ILE A 9 6.96 -0.54 -11.58
CA ILE A 9 5.55 -0.79 -11.24
C ILE A 9 5.57 -1.59 -9.94
N LEU A 10 4.89 -1.10 -8.91
CA LEU A 10 4.81 -1.78 -7.62
C LEU A 10 3.38 -1.74 -7.08
N ILE A 11 3.01 -2.80 -6.39
CA ILE A 11 1.86 -2.83 -5.48
C ILE A 11 2.39 -3.26 -4.12
N GLY A 12 2.10 -2.46 -3.10
CA GLY A 12 2.60 -2.74 -1.76
C GLY A 12 1.87 -1.96 -0.69
N HIS A 13 2.38 -2.07 0.53
CA HIS A 13 1.85 -1.41 1.70
C HIS A 13 2.77 -0.29 2.18
N LEU A 14 2.20 0.84 2.58
CA LEU A 14 2.97 1.91 3.22
C LEU A 14 3.55 1.41 4.55
N GLY A 15 4.87 1.52 4.72
CA GLY A 15 5.54 1.19 5.99
C GLY A 15 5.41 2.29 7.05
N ASP A 16 5.21 3.52 6.60
CA ASP A 16 5.14 4.73 7.41
C ASP A 16 4.23 5.76 6.73
N ASP A 17 3.82 6.78 7.48
CA ASP A 17 3.03 7.89 6.94
C ASP A 17 3.85 8.72 5.93
N VAL A 18 3.16 9.48 5.09
CA VAL A 18 3.78 10.34 4.06
C VAL A 18 4.48 11.52 4.74
N LYS A 19 5.82 11.54 4.66
CA LYS A 19 6.64 12.64 5.20
C LYS A 19 6.74 13.76 4.18
N MET A 20 6.07 14.87 4.47
CA MET A 20 6.06 16.07 3.62
C MET A 20 7.25 16.98 3.90
N HIS A 21 7.79 17.57 2.84
CA HIS A 21 8.78 18.62 2.90
C HIS A 21 8.43 19.72 1.89
N TYR A 22 8.30 20.95 2.38
CA TYR A 22 7.96 22.12 1.58
C TYR A 22 9.21 22.96 1.34
N PHE A 23 9.41 23.38 0.10
CA PHE A 23 10.52 24.23 -0.32
C PHE A 23 10.08 25.68 -0.50
N GLU A 24 11.04 26.60 -0.43
CA GLU A 24 10.84 28.00 -0.83
C GLU A 24 10.40 28.05 -2.31
N GLY A 25 9.31 28.78 -2.59
CA GLY A 25 8.69 28.83 -3.92
C GLY A 25 7.50 27.90 -4.12
N GLY A 26 6.98 27.27 -3.06
CA GLY A 26 5.69 26.56 -3.09
C GLY A 26 5.74 25.13 -3.65
N ASN A 27 6.93 24.62 -3.98
CA ASN A 27 7.11 23.21 -4.33
C ASN A 27 7.13 22.35 -3.06
N CYS A 28 6.61 21.14 -3.15
CA CYS A 28 6.65 20.19 -2.03
C CYS A 28 6.99 18.79 -2.50
N ILE A 29 7.48 17.95 -1.60
CA ILE A 29 7.74 16.54 -1.84
C ILE A 29 7.26 15.70 -0.68
N GLY A 30 6.70 14.54 -1.00
CA GLY A 30 6.29 13.51 -0.05
C GLY A 30 7.18 12.30 -0.19
N ARG A 31 7.60 11.73 0.94
CA ARG A 31 8.38 10.49 0.99
C ARG A 31 7.75 9.47 1.91
N PHE A 32 7.72 8.22 1.47
CA PHE A 32 7.26 7.11 2.30
C PHE A 32 7.88 5.78 1.81
N PRO A 33 8.14 4.84 2.73
CA PRO A 33 8.59 3.50 2.37
C PRO A 33 7.40 2.64 1.93
N LEU A 34 7.61 1.82 0.90
CA LEU A 34 6.64 0.83 0.43
C LEU A 34 7.23 -0.58 0.61
N ALA A 35 6.50 -1.43 1.33
CA ALA A 35 6.83 -2.84 1.49
C ALA A 35 6.21 -3.67 0.37
N THR A 36 7.01 -4.56 -0.22
CA THR A 36 6.52 -5.66 -1.07
C THR A 36 7.00 -6.99 -0.50
N ASN A 37 6.12 -7.98 -0.42
CA ASN A 37 6.43 -9.27 0.18
C ASN A 37 6.53 -10.36 -0.90
N GLU A 38 7.53 -11.22 -0.77
CA GLU A 38 7.70 -12.43 -1.57
C GLU A 38 7.75 -13.64 -0.64
N ILE A 39 7.09 -14.72 -1.05
CA ILE A 39 7.11 -15.99 -0.33
C ILE A 39 7.67 -17.05 -1.26
N TYR A 40 8.76 -17.70 -0.84
CA TYR A 40 9.38 -18.78 -1.60
C TYR A 40 9.74 -19.96 -0.70
N ILE A 41 9.89 -21.13 -1.29
CA ILE A 41 10.29 -22.36 -0.57
C ILE A 41 11.80 -22.54 -0.77
N ASN A 42 12.54 -22.66 0.32
CA ASN A 42 13.96 -22.97 0.27
C ASN A 42 14.14 -24.43 -0.19
N LYS A 43 14.82 -24.63 -1.32
CA LYS A 43 15.01 -25.95 -1.92
C LYS A 43 15.89 -26.89 -1.09
N GLN A 44 16.71 -26.36 -0.19
CA GLN A 44 17.60 -27.17 0.66
C GLN A 44 16.92 -27.59 1.97
N THR A 45 16.16 -26.68 2.59
CA THR A 45 15.52 -26.92 3.89
C THR A 45 14.05 -27.30 3.80
N ASN A 46 13.42 -27.17 2.62
CA ASN A 46 11.97 -27.28 2.39
C ASN A 46 11.12 -26.33 3.26
N GLU A 47 11.72 -25.27 3.80
CA GLU A 47 11.02 -24.28 4.61
C GLU A 47 10.44 -23.16 3.76
N LYS A 48 9.28 -22.65 4.18
CA LYS A 48 8.64 -21.47 3.58
C LYS A 48 9.29 -20.21 4.15
N ILE A 49 10.00 -19.47 3.31
CA ILE A 49 10.64 -18.19 3.66
C ILE A 49 9.77 -17.04 3.14
N ALA A 50 9.54 -16.05 4.00
CA ALA A 50 8.92 -14.78 3.62
C ALA A 50 9.99 -13.68 3.64
N SER A 51 10.15 -12.99 2.51
CA SER A 51 11.05 -11.85 2.36
C SER A 51 10.25 -10.56 2.14
N THR A 52 10.74 -9.45 2.69
CA THR A 52 10.14 -8.12 2.50
C THR A 52 11.17 -7.17 1.92
N GLU A 53 10.87 -6.61 0.76
CA GLU A 53 11.68 -5.58 0.12
C GLU A 53 11.10 -4.19 0.39
N TRP A 54 11.98 -3.23 0.69
CA TRP A 54 11.61 -1.88 1.08
C TRP A 54 12.00 -0.86 0.02
N HIS A 55 11.01 -0.16 -0.51
CA HIS A 55 11.15 0.78 -1.60
C HIS A 55 10.94 2.21 -1.12
N ASN A 56 11.89 3.10 -1.37
CA ASN A 56 11.73 4.51 -1.02
C ASN A 56 11.00 5.25 -2.14
N LEU A 57 9.74 5.63 -1.90
CA LEU A 57 8.94 6.37 -2.86
C LEU A 57 9.07 7.88 -2.64
N VAL A 58 9.09 8.62 -3.75
CA VAL A 58 9.10 10.08 -3.78
C VAL A 58 8.01 10.57 -4.72
N VAL A 59 7.06 11.32 -4.17
CA VAL A 59 5.99 12.04 -4.90
C VAL A 59 6.24 13.55 -4.81
N ARG A 60 5.80 14.32 -5.80
CA ARG A 60 6.03 15.78 -5.86
C ARG A 60 4.72 16.57 -5.92
N ASN A 61 4.75 17.79 -5.38
CA ASN A 61 3.73 18.81 -5.52
C ASN A 61 2.34 18.28 -5.17
N LYS A 62 1.33 18.54 -6.01
CA LYS A 62 -0.05 18.08 -5.82
C LYS A 62 -0.17 16.58 -5.55
N ALA A 63 0.67 15.74 -6.17
CA ALA A 63 0.66 14.30 -5.89
C ALA A 63 1.09 13.99 -4.44
N ALA A 64 2.06 14.76 -3.91
CA ALA A 64 2.49 14.61 -2.53
C ALA A 64 1.39 15.00 -1.54
N GLU A 65 0.70 16.11 -1.77
CA GLU A 65 -0.44 16.57 -0.95
C GLU A 65 -1.60 15.57 -0.99
N ILE A 66 -1.90 15.01 -2.17
CA ILE A 66 -2.93 13.96 -2.31
C ILE A 66 -2.52 12.71 -1.52
N CYS A 67 -1.27 12.25 -1.65
CA CYS A 67 -0.79 11.11 -0.90
C CYS A 67 -0.86 11.36 0.62
N GLU A 68 -0.44 12.52 1.12
CA GLU A 68 -0.52 12.85 2.54
C GLU A 68 -1.96 12.87 3.06
N LYS A 69 -2.89 13.46 2.30
CA LYS A 69 -4.29 13.59 2.72
C LYS A 69 -5.03 12.26 2.81
N TYR A 70 -4.72 11.33 1.91
CA TYR A 70 -5.51 10.12 1.71
C TYR A 70 -4.82 8.83 2.13
N LEU A 71 -3.49 8.80 2.21
CA LEU A 71 -2.75 7.63 2.63
C LEU A 71 -2.32 7.72 4.10
N SER A 72 -2.27 6.56 4.73
CA SER A 72 -1.68 6.37 6.04
C SER A 72 -0.90 5.05 6.07
N LYS A 73 -0.05 4.87 7.08
CA LYS A 73 0.70 3.63 7.30
C LYS A 73 -0.21 2.40 7.18
N GLY A 74 0.21 1.42 6.38
CA GLY A 74 -0.50 0.16 6.14
C GLY A 74 -1.44 0.18 4.92
N ASP A 75 -1.75 1.35 4.37
CA ASP A 75 -2.58 1.44 3.17
C ASP A 75 -1.90 0.76 1.98
N LYS A 76 -2.73 0.17 1.10
CA LYS A 76 -2.27 -0.51 -0.10
C LYS A 76 -2.38 0.42 -1.29
N ILE A 77 -1.30 0.53 -2.05
CA ILE A 77 -1.20 1.44 -3.18
C ILE A 77 -0.54 0.74 -4.38
N TYR A 78 -1.05 1.05 -5.57
CA TYR A 78 -0.38 0.83 -6.85
C TYR A 78 0.44 2.06 -7.20
N VAL A 79 1.68 1.88 -7.65
CA VAL A 79 2.53 2.98 -8.12
C VAL A 79 3.25 2.64 -9.41
N GLU A 80 3.34 3.63 -10.29
CA GLU A 80 4.26 3.64 -11.41
C GLU A 80 5.27 4.78 -11.26
N GLY A 81 6.49 4.55 -11.72
CA GLY A 81 7.51 5.58 -11.70
C GLY A 81 8.78 5.15 -12.40
N ARG A 82 9.89 5.74 -11.94
CA ARG A 82 11.24 5.43 -12.45
C ARG A 82 12.24 5.40 -11.30
N ILE A 83 13.25 4.55 -11.44
CA ILE A 83 14.38 4.51 -10.49
C ILE A 83 15.24 5.76 -10.70
N LYS A 84 15.58 6.45 -9.62
CA LYS A 84 16.55 7.54 -9.61
C LYS A 84 17.50 7.37 -8.43
N SER A 85 18.78 7.27 -8.72
CA SER A 85 19.83 7.34 -7.71
C SER A 85 20.28 8.79 -7.56
N ARG A 86 20.29 9.31 -6.33
CA ARG A 86 20.88 10.60 -5.99
C ARG A 86 22.17 10.41 -5.23
N GLN A 87 23.16 11.21 -5.57
CA GLN A 87 24.43 11.28 -4.85
C GLN A 87 24.35 12.39 -3.80
N TRP A 88 24.88 12.14 -2.63
CA TRP A 88 25.06 13.14 -1.58
C TRP A 88 26.35 12.85 -0.81
N GLN A 89 26.93 13.88 -0.19
CA GLN A 89 28.14 13.73 0.63
C GLN A 89 27.78 13.82 2.11
N THR A 90 28.38 12.95 2.91
CA THR A 90 28.32 13.07 4.38
C THR A 90 29.21 14.22 4.86
N GLU A 91 29.04 14.65 6.10
CA GLU A 91 29.90 15.67 6.73
C GLU A 91 31.39 15.27 6.72
N GLU A 92 31.66 13.97 6.73
CA GLU A 92 33.00 13.36 6.63
C GLU A 92 33.57 13.34 5.19
N GLY A 93 32.84 13.90 4.21
CA GLY A 93 33.25 13.94 2.79
C GLY A 93 33.01 12.63 2.02
N ILE A 94 32.39 11.62 2.63
CA ILE A 94 32.12 10.33 1.97
C ILE A 94 30.92 10.48 1.04
N THR A 95 31.11 10.12 -0.24
CA THR A 95 30.01 10.06 -1.20
C THR A 95 29.11 8.86 -0.95
N LYS A 96 27.81 9.10 -0.78
CA LYS A 96 26.76 8.09 -0.63
C LYS A 96 25.76 8.21 -1.77
N TYR A 97 25.16 7.07 -2.12
CA TYR A 97 24.09 6.98 -3.10
C TYR A 97 22.82 6.54 -2.41
N THR A 98 21.71 7.17 -2.78
CA THR A 98 20.38 6.75 -2.35
C THR A 98 19.53 6.52 -3.58
N THR A 99 19.02 5.29 -3.71
CA THR A 99 18.10 4.91 -4.77
C THR A 99 16.67 5.14 -4.30
N GLU A 100 15.93 5.90 -5.10
CA GLU A 100 14.54 6.28 -4.84
C GLU A 100 13.71 5.99 -6.09
N ILE A 101 12.42 5.73 -5.90
CA ILE A 101 11.46 5.63 -6.99
C ILE A 101 10.71 6.94 -7.06
N GLN A 102 10.90 7.63 -8.18
CA GLN A 102 10.20 8.87 -8.49
C GLN A 102 8.85 8.48 -9.10
N VAL A 103 7.80 8.58 -8.30
CA VAL A 103 6.44 8.18 -8.68
C VAL A 103 5.88 9.19 -9.68
N THR A 104 5.32 8.67 -10.76
CA THR A 104 4.63 9.44 -11.81
C THR A 104 3.13 9.24 -11.76
N GLU A 105 2.68 8.02 -11.46
CA GLU A 105 1.26 7.66 -11.36
C GLU A 105 1.05 6.76 -10.15
N PHE A 106 -0.14 6.83 -9.56
CA PHE A 106 -0.51 5.96 -8.45
C PHE A 106 -2.02 5.77 -8.38
N THR A 107 -2.44 4.70 -7.72
CA THR A 107 -3.85 4.40 -7.47
C THR A 107 -3.98 3.81 -6.08
N PHE A 108 -4.87 4.38 -5.28
CA PHE A 108 -5.19 3.86 -3.96
C PHE A 108 -6.02 2.59 -4.11
N LEU A 109 -5.56 1.48 -3.52
CA LEU A 109 -6.24 0.19 -3.63
C LEU A 109 -7.05 -0.13 -2.38
N THR A 110 -6.50 0.15 -1.21
CA THR A 110 -7.24 0.09 0.06
C THR A 110 -6.75 1.20 0.98
N THR A 111 -7.65 2.09 1.41
CA THR A 111 -7.35 3.07 2.45
C THR A 111 -8.03 2.65 3.75
N LYS A 112 -7.38 2.87 4.91
CA LYS A 112 -7.97 2.61 6.23
C LYS A 112 -9.35 3.27 6.40
N LYS A 113 -9.55 4.44 5.81
CA LYS A 113 -10.82 5.19 5.86
C LYS A 113 -11.98 4.40 5.23
N ASP A 114 -11.72 3.65 4.15
CA ASP A 114 -12.74 2.80 3.52
C ASP A 114 -13.09 1.57 4.39
N ILE A 115 -12.10 1.03 5.12
CA ILE A 115 -12.28 -0.11 6.02
C ILE A 115 -13.13 0.27 7.25
N ASP A 116 -12.91 1.46 7.81
CA ASP A 116 -13.69 1.96 8.95
C ASP A 116 -15.13 2.34 8.54
N ALA A 117 -15.33 2.90 7.34
CA ALA A 117 -16.66 3.15 6.79
C ALA A 117 -17.47 1.85 6.56
N GLY A 118 -16.79 0.75 6.20
CA GLY A 118 -17.41 -0.58 6.08
C GLY A 118 -17.77 -1.24 7.42
N LYS A 119 -17.11 -0.86 8.52
CA LYS A 119 -17.36 -1.43 9.86
C LYS A 119 -18.52 -0.79 10.61
N GLN A 120 -18.93 0.44 10.28
CA GLN A 120 -20.10 1.09 10.91
C GLN A 120 -21.46 0.64 10.31
N GLY A 121 -21.47 -0.23 9.30
CA GLY A 121 -22.68 -0.73 8.65
C GLY A 121 -23.20 -2.09 9.14
N SER A 122 -22.61 -2.70 10.17
CA SER A 122 -22.98 -4.06 10.63
C SER A 122 -23.32 -4.11 12.12
N SER A 123 -24.32 -3.35 12.53
CA SER A 123 -25.06 -3.58 13.77
C SER A 123 -26.56 -3.49 13.47
N VAL A 124 -27.07 -4.48 12.72
CA VAL A 124 -28.51 -4.75 12.69
C VAL A 124 -28.77 -5.81 13.75
N ASP A 125 -29.42 -5.39 14.83
CA ASP A 125 -30.01 -6.24 15.85
C ASP A 125 -30.87 -7.33 15.20
N VAL A 126 -30.33 -8.55 15.09
CA VAL A 126 -31.14 -9.73 14.82
C VAL A 126 -31.85 -10.05 16.13
N LYS A 127 -33.05 -9.48 16.32
CA LYS A 127 -33.99 -9.97 17.32
C LYS A 127 -34.30 -11.42 16.98
N SER A 128 -33.76 -12.34 17.78
CA SER A 128 -34.16 -13.74 17.82
C SER A 128 -35.67 -13.83 18.11
N ALA A 129 -36.46 -14.10 17.08
CA ALA A 129 -37.82 -14.58 17.25
C ALA A 129 -37.74 -16.10 17.42
N ASN A 130 -37.92 -16.56 18.66
CA ASN A 130 -38.31 -17.93 18.95
C ASN A 130 -39.64 -18.21 18.25
N PHE A 131 -39.68 -19.25 17.41
CA PHE A 131 -40.92 -19.95 17.11
C PHE A 131 -40.66 -21.44 17.28
N ASP A 132 -41.26 -21.98 18.34
CA ASP A 132 -41.28 -23.39 18.70
C ASP A 132 -42.30 -24.15 17.84
N SER A 133 -42.02 -25.45 17.71
CA SER A 133 -42.60 -26.46 16.84
C SER A 133 -44.11 -26.70 16.96
N SER A 134 -44.73 -27.15 15.86
CA SER A 134 -45.65 -28.29 15.91
C SER A 134 -45.85 -28.91 14.52
N SER A 135 -45.77 -30.24 14.55
CA SER A 135 -45.99 -31.26 13.54
C SER A 135 -47.30 -31.14 12.75
N GLN A 136 -47.26 -31.58 11.47
CA GLN A 136 -48.20 -32.58 10.95
C GLN A 136 -47.69 -33.17 9.62
N GLU A 137 -47.66 -34.51 9.60
CA GLU A 137 -47.43 -35.39 8.45
C GLU A 137 -48.59 -35.31 7.46
N GLU A 138 -48.31 -35.43 6.15
CA GLU A 138 -49.10 -36.22 5.20
C GLU A 138 -48.39 -36.23 3.82
N ASP A 139 -47.50 -37.20 3.63
CA ASP A 139 -47.03 -37.61 2.30
C ASP A 139 -48.03 -38.61 1.71
N LEU A 140 -48.80 -38.17 0.70
CA LEU A 140 -49.59 -39.05 -0.16
C LEU A 140 -48.72 -39.56 -1.31
N GLN A 141 -48.51 -40.87 -1.32
CA GLN A 141 -47.94 -41.62 -2.45
C GLN A 141 -48.85 -41.52 -3.68
N TYR A 142 -48.24 -41.25 -4.84
CA TYR A 142 -48.53 -41.90 -6.12
C TYR A 142 -47.25 -41.97 -6.96
#